data_AF-A0A7C9DZI8-F1
#
_entry.id   AF-A0A7C9DZI8-F1
#
_cell.length_a   1.000
_cell.length_b   1.000
_cell.length_c   1.000
_cell.angle_alpha   90.00
_cell.angle_beta   90.00
_cell.angle_gamma   90.00
#
_symmetry.space_group_name_H-M   'P 1'
#
loop_
_entity.id
_entity.type
_entity.pdbx_description
1 polymer ?
#
loop_
_entity_poly.entity_id
_entity_poly.type
_entity_poly.pdbx_seq_one_letter_code
_entity_poly.pdbx_strand_id
1 'polypeptide(L)'
;RRQLIDQVVSTALPESKSPDQVSAAVKAFMTADLPHELIELLEKIVLQNSAFSGNFNLQNLLILTAIKADPSRVMDYINRLDNFDGPAVGEVAVEAQLYEEAFSIFKKFNLNVQAVNVLLDNIRSIDRAVEFAFRVEEEAVWSQVAKAQLREG
;
A
#
# COMPACT_ATOMS: atom_id res chain seq x y z
N ARG A 1 7.46 -30.20 17.70
CA ARG A 1 7.84 -29.54 16.42
C ARG A 1 7.03 -28.28 16.09
N ARG A 2 5.77 -28.12 16.56
CA ARG A 2 5.03 -26.83 16.53
C ARG A 2 5.44 -25.82 17.62
N GLN A 3 5.96 -26.27 18.76
CA GLN A 3 6.29 -25.40 19.91
C GLN A 3 7.55 -24.54 19.78
N LEU A 4 8.43 -24.80 18.81
CA LEU A 4 9.66 -24.01 18.62
C LEU A 4 9.43 -22.77 17.75
N ILE A 5 8.39 -22.76 16.91
CA ILE A 5 8.14 -21.63 16.01
C ILE A 5 7.54 -20.45 16.80
N ASP A 6 6.66 -20.72 17.76
CA ASP A 6 6.03 -19.68 18.59
C ASP A 6 7.03 -18.93 19.49
N GLN A 7 8.17 -19.52 19.87
CA GLN A 7 9.18 -18.85 20.71
C GLN A 7 10.15 -17.95 19.94
N VAL A 8 10.42 -18.22 18.66
CA VAL A 8 11.33 -17.36 17.87
C VAL A 8 10.58 -16.16 17.26
N VAL A 9 9.28 -16.31 16.99
CA VAL A 9 8.42 -15.26 16.43
C VAL A 9 8.09 -14.16 17.46
N SER A 10 8.13 -14.46 18.76
CA SER A 10 7.63 -13.51 19.77
C SER A 10 8.67 -12.63 20.48
N THR A 11 9.98 -12.89 20.40
CA THR A 11 10.92 -12.14 21.28
C THR A 11 12.31 -11.77 20.75
N ALA A 12 12.83 -12.31 19.63
CA ALA A 12 14.25 -12.06 19.28
C ALA A 12 14.51 -11.16 18.06
N LEU A 13 13.56 -11.06 17.11
CA LEU A 13 13.76 -10.30 15.86
C LEU A 13 13.32 -8.82 15.91
N PRO A 14 12.26 -8.40 16.63
CA PRO A 14 11.81 -7.00 16.61
C PRO A 14 12.85 -6.00 17.13
N GLU A 15 13.74 -6.44 18.02
CA GLU A 15 14.83 -5.63 18.60
C GLU A 15 16.13 -5.71 17.79
N SER A 16 16.24 -6.65 16.84
CA SER A 16 17.45 -6.79 16.04
C SER A 16 17.56 -5.63 15.04
N LYS A 17 18.63 -4.85 15.17
CA LYS A 17 18.97 -3.77 14.23
C LYS A 17 19.75 -4.27 13.01
N SER A 18 19.94 -5.58 12.86
CA SER A 18 20.72 -6.17 11.77
C SER A 18 19.86 -6.34 10.51
N PRO A 19 20.18 -5.64 9.40
CA PRO A 19 19.45 -5.80 8.14
C PRO A 19 19.48 -7.24 7.60
N ASP A 20 20.59 -7.96 7.85
CA ASP A 20 20.76 -9.34 7.38
C ASP A 20 19.80 -10.31 8.08
N GLN A 21 19.58 -10.13 9.38
CA GLN A 21 18.62 -10.95 10.14
C GLN A 21 17.17 -10.68 9.71
N VAL A 22 16.83 -9.41 9.46
CA VAL A 22 15.50 -9.04 8.93
C VAL A 22 15.28 -9.66 7.56
N SER A 23 16.27 -9.58 6.66
CA SER A 23 16.16 -10.18 5.31
C SER A 23 16.03 -11.70 5.37
N ALA A 24 16.80 -12.37 6.23
CA ALA A 24 16.72 -13.82 6.42
C ALA A 24 15.34 -14.25 6.95
N ALA A 25 14.80 -13.53 7.93
CA ALA A 25 13.48 -13.80 8.47
C ALA A 25 12.38 -13.63 7.41
N VAL A 26 12.38 -12.49 6.70
CA VAL A 26 11.43 -12.22 5.61
C VAL A 26 11.44 -13.34 4.56
N LYS A 27 12.63 -13.75 4.10
CA LYS A 27 12.78 -14.86 3.14
C LYS A 27 12.22 -16.17 3.68
N ALA A 28 12.41 -16.46 4.98
CA ALA A 28 11.88 -17.67 5.59
C ALA A 28 10.34 -17.68 5.59
N PHE A 29 9.69 -16.56 5.93
CA PHE A 29 8.22 -16.46 5.89
C PHE A 29 7.67 -16.53 4.46
N MET A 30 8.32 -15.88 3.49
CA MET A 30 7.94 -15.98 2.08
C MET A 30 8.06 -17.42 1.55
N THR A 31 9.12 -18.14 1.92
CA THR A 31 9.33 -19.54 1.50
C THR A 31 8.36 -20.50 2.19
N ALA A 32 7.93 -20.16 3.40
CA ALA A 32 6.97 -20.95 4.17
C ALA A 32 5.50 -20.68 3.79
N ASP A 33 5.24 -19.75 2.87
CA ASP A 33 3.89 -19.33 2.46
C ASP A 33 3.03 -18.86 3.66
N LEU A 34 3.64 -18.06 4.54
CA LEU A 34 3.03 -17.54 5.76
C LEU A 34 2.86 -16.00 5.67
N PRO A 35 1.88 -15.50 4.88
CA PRO A 35 1.75 -14.07 4.62
C PRO A 35 1.23 -13.28 5.83
N HIS A 36 0.40 -13.88 6.69
CA HIS A 36 -0.13 -13.19 7.88
C HIS A 36 0.97 -12.96 8.92
N GLU A 37 1.79 -13.97 9.18
CA GLU A 37 2.95 -13.89 10.07
C GLU A 37 4.00 -12.92 9.52
N LEU A 38 4.18 -12.88 8.19
CA LEU A 38 5.04 -11.89 7.54
C LEU A 38 4.52 -10.46 7.77
N ILE A 39 3.21 -10.22 7.66
CA ILE A 39 2.61 -8.91 7.96
C ILE A 39 2.89 -8.51 9.41
N GLU A 40 2.63 -9.38 10.38
CA GLU A 40 2.87 -9.07 11.80
C GLU A 40 4.35 -8.75 12.10
N LEU A 41 5.28 -9.48 11.47
CA LEU A 41 6.71 -9.20 11.60
C LEU A 41 7.05 -7.82 11.00
N LEU A 42 6.57 -7.55 9.79
CA LEU A 42 6.83 -6.30 9.09
C LEU A 42 6.20 -5.10 9.81
N GLU A 43 5.01 -5.24 10.38
CA GLU A 43 4.39 -4.19 11.20
C GLU A 43 5.28 -3.81 12.38
N LYS A 44 5.82 -4.79 13.12
CA LYS A 44 6.72 -4.51 14.25
C LYS A 44 8.00 -3.82 13.79
N ILE A 45 8.57 -4.24 12.66
CA ILE A 45 9.83 -3.69 12.14
C ILE A 45 9.64 -2.29 11.53
N VAL A 46 8.59 -2.10 10.73
CA VAL A 46 8.37 -0.86 9.96
C VAL A 46 7.61 0.17 10.79
N LEU A 47 6.62 -0.23 11.59
CA LEU A 47 5.77 0.71 12.32
C LEU A 47 6.27 1.02 13.73
N GLN A 48 6.98 0.09 14.38
CA GLN A 48 7.43 0.27 15.77
C GLN A 48 8.93 0.53 15.88
N ASN A 49 9.77 0.00 14.98
CA ASN A 49 11.22 0.16 15.05
C ASN A 49 11.70 1.31 14.14
N SER A 50 12.27 2.36 14.75
CA SER A 50 12.75 3.55 14.04
C SER A 50 13.93 3.29 13.09
N ALA A 51 14.67 2.20 13.24
CA ALA A 51 15.81 1.89 12.36
C ALA A 51 15.36 1.46 10.95
N PHE A 52 14.16 0.91 10.83
CA PHE A 52 13.63 0.35 9.58
C PHE A 52 12.34 1.01 9.12
N SER A 53 11.77 1.92 9.91
CA SER A 53 10.55 2.62 9.55
C SER A 53 10.64 3.34 8.22
N GLY A 54 11.81 3.91 7.88
CA GLY A 54 12.07 4.56 6.60
C GLY A 54 12.55 3.62 5.48
N ASN A 55 12.51 2.30 5.63
CA ASN A 55 13.06 1.39 4.63
C ASN A 55 12.07 1.16 3.46
N PHE A 56 12.44 1.67 2.28
CA PHE A 56 11.61 1.60 1.07
C PHE A 56 11.16 0.19 0.70
N ASN A 57 12.08 -0.78 0.74
CA ASN A 57 11.77 -2.16 0.35
C ASN A 57 10.84 -2.85 1.36
N LEU A 58 11.02 -2.58 2.65
CA LEU A 58 10.18 -3.17 3.70
C LEU A 58 8.76 -2.58 3.70
N GLN A 59 8.62 -1.26 3.45
CA GLN A 59 7.31 -0.64 3.29
C GLN A 59 6.56 -1.20 2.07
N ASN A 60 7.23 -1.30 0.91
CA ASN A 60 6.65 -1.93 -0.28
C ASN A 60 6.22 -3.37 0.01
N LEU A 61 7.08 -4.15 0.66
CA LEU A 61 6.75 -5.55 0.96
C LEU A 61 5.55 -5.67 1.90
N LEU A 62 5.46 -4.81 2.93
CA LEU A 62 4.33 -4.80 3.87
C LEU A 62 3.02 -4.53 3.13
N ILE A 63 2.96 -3.46 2.33
CA ILE A 63 1.74 -3.09 1.62
C ILE A 63 1.37 -4.15 0.58
N LEU A 64 2.33 -4.61 -0.24
CA LEU A 64 2.06 -5.62 -1.28
C LEU A 64 1.61 -6.97 -0.70
N THR A 65 2.15 -7.36 0.45
CA THR A 65 1.72 -8.59 1.14
C THR A 65 0.32 -8.41 1.71
N ALA A 66 0.03 -7.25 2.30
CA ALA A 66 -1.29 -6.93 2.84
C ALA A 66 -2.37 -6.88 1.75
N ILE A 67 -2.09 -6.28 0.59
CA ILE A 67 -3.02 -6.28 -0.56
C ILE A 67 -3.45 -7.71 -0.93
N LYS A 68 -2.53 -8.68 -0.84
CA LYS A 68 -2.80 -10.07 -1.20
C LYS A 68 -3.46 -10.89 -0.09
N ALA A 69 -3.13 -10.63 1.17
CA ALA A 69 -3.50 -11.50 2.28
C ALA A 69 -4.48 -10.88 3.28
N ASP A 70 -4.42 -9.57 3.51
CA ASP A 70 -5.30 -8.85 4.44
C ASP A 70 -5.57 -7.40 3.95
N PRO A 71 -6.47 -7.23 2.97
CA PRO A 71 -6.79 -5.91 2.40
C PRO A 71 -7.30 -4.89 3.43
N SER A 72 -7.89 -5.35 4.53
CA SER A 72 -8.51 -4.48 5.54
C SER A 72 -7.52 -3.52 6.20
N ARG A 73 -6.22 -3.86 6.20
CA ARG A 73 -5.15 -3.07 6.81
C ARG A 73 -4.45 -2.12 5.83
N VAL A 74 -4.65 -2.31 4.52
CA VAL A 74 -3.90 -1.59 3.47
C VAL A 74 -4.08 -0.08 3.60
N MET A 75 -5.30 0.38 3.87
CA MET A 75 -5.58 1.81 4.06
C MET A 75 -4.84 2.41 5.27
N ASP A 76 -4.72 1.68 6.40
CA ASP A 76 -3.94 2.16 7.55
C ASP A 76 -2.47 2.33 7.17
N TYR A 77 -1.92 1.36 6.44
CA TYR A 77 -0.54 1.43 5.98
C TYR A 77 -0.31 2.60 5.02
N ILE A 78 -1.20 2.82 4.05
CA ILE A 78 -1.10 3.96 3.11
C ILE A 78 -1.08 5.29 3.87
N ASN A 79 -1.89 5.42 4.92
CA ASN A 79 -1.96 6.65 5.71
C ASN A 79 -0.67 6.89 6.52
N ARG A 80 -0.06 5.82 7.04
CA ARG A 80 1.09 5.92 7.98
C ARG A 80 2.46 5.83 7.32
N LEU A 81 2.54 5.22 6.15
CA LEU A 81 3.78 5.00 5.41
C LEU A 81 3.93 6.04 4.31
N ASP A 82 5.13 6.58 4.13
CA ASP A 82 5.42 7.64 3.15
C ASP A 82 6.52 7.25 2.15
N ASN A 83 7.29 6.20 2.42
CA ASN A 83 8.47 5.83 1.64
C ASN A 83 8.25 4.50 0.91
N PHE A 84 7.25 4.45 0.05
CA PHE A 84 6.96 3.29 -0.80
C PHE A 84 6.75 3.73 -2.25
N ASP A 85 6.68 2.78 -3.17
CA ASP A 85 6.51 3.05 -4.60
C ASP A 85 5.03 3.36 -4.89
N GLY A 86 4.65 4.64 -4.81
CA GLY A 86 3.28 5.09 -5.09
C GLY A 86 2.71 4.58 -6.42
N PRO A 87 3.38 4.83 -7.57
CA PRO A 87 2.92 4.32 -8.86
C PRO A 87 2.73 2.80 -8.87
N ALA A 88 3.75 2.02 -8.49
CA ALA A 88 3.70 0.56 -8.61
C ALA A 88 2.69 -0.06 -7.63
N VAL A 89 2.68 0.40 -6.37
CA VAL A 89 1.74 -0.09 -5.35
C VAL A 89 0.31 0.32 -5.69
N GLY A 90 0.12 1.53 -6.26
CA GLY A 90 -1.18 2.00 -6.72
C GLY A 90 -1.74 1.13 -7.85
N GLU A 91 -0.93 0.76 -8.83
CA GLU A 91 -1.32 -0.16 -9.91
C GLU A 91 -1.73 -1.53 -9.35
N VAL A 92 -0.93 -2.10 -8.46
CA VAL A 92 -1.26 -3.38 -7.81
C VAL A 92 -2.56 -3.29 -6.99
N ALA A 93 -2.82 -2.16 -6.32
CA ALA A 93 -4.07 -1.95 -5.60
C ALA A 93 -5.28 -1.87 -6.55
N VAL A 94 -5.14 -1.25 -7.73
CA VAL A 94 -6.20 -1.25 -8.77
C VAL A 94 -6.46 -2.67 -9.29
N GLU A 95 -5.40 -3.43 -9.59
CA GLU A 95 -5.52 -4.83 -10.04
C GLU A 95 -6.21 -5.72 -8.99
N ALA A 96 -5.95 -5.45 -7.71
CA ALA A 96 -6.60 -6.11 -6.58
C ALA A 96 -8.01 -5.58 -6.25
N GLN A 97 -8.55 -4.65 -7.05
CA GLN A 97 -9.86 -4.01 -6.87
C GLN A 97 -9.99 -3.19 -5.57
N LEU A 98 -8.87 -2.77 -4.98
CA LEU A 98 -8.79 -1.89 -3.81
C LEU A 98 -8.78 -0.43 -4.28
N TYR A 99 -9.91 0.03 -4.80
CA TYR A 99 -9.98 1.31 -5.52
C TYR A 99 -9.87 2.54 -4.60
N GLU A 100 -10.37 2.46 -3.36
CA GLU A 100 -10.24 3.57 -2.40
C GLU A 100 -8.79 3.72 -1.92
N GLU A 101 -8.11 2.59 -1.71
CA GLU A 101 -6.69 2.49 -1.40
C GLU A 101 -5.85 3.01 -2.57
N ALA A 102 -6.12 2.55 -3.79
CA ALA A 102 -5.44 3.01 -5.00
C ALA A 102 -5.60 4.52 -5.20
N PHE A 103 -6.82 5.05 -5.07
CA PHE A 103 -7.07 6.49 -5.13
C PHE A 103 -6.25 7.25 -4.08
N SER A 104 -6.24 6.76 -2.84
CA SER A 104 -5.48 7.34 -1.74
C SER A 104 -3.97 7.35 -2.02
N ILE A 105 -3.43 6.26 -2.58
CA ILE A 105 -2.03 6.16 -2.99
C ILE A 105 -1.73 7.18 -4.08
N PHE A 106 -2.46 7.18 -5.19
CA PHE A 106 -2.17 8.09 -6.30
C PHE A 106 -2.29 9.56 -5.87
N LYS A 107 -3.29 9.89 -5.06
CA LYS A 107 -3.41 11.22 -4.46
C LYS A 107 -2.20 11.57 -3.59
N LYS A 108 -1.75 10.65 -2.74
CA LYS A 108 -0.61 10.88 -1.83
C LYS A 108 0.70 11.14 -2.57
N PHE A 109 0.88 10.54 -3.75
CA PHE A 109 2.07 10.70 -4.59
C PHE A 109 1.92 11.76 -5.70
N ASN A 110 0.88 12.60 -5.64
CA ASN A 110 0.57 13.64 -6.64
C ASN A 110 0.40 13.09 -8.07
N LEU A 111 -0.03 11.84 -8.19
CA LEU A 111 -0.38 11.18 -9.46
C LEU A 111 -1.84 11.50 -9.79
N ASN A 112 -2.13 12.79 -9.98
CA ASN A 112 -3.49 13.30 -10.01
C ASN A 112 -4.33 12.76 -11.17
N VAL A 113 -3.70 12.52 -12.34
CA VAL A 113 -4.37 11.91 -13.49
C VAL A 113 -4.75 10.45 -13.19
N GLN A 114 -3.86 9.67 -12.60
CA GLN A 114 -4.18 8.30 -12.18
C GLN A 114 -5.27 8.30 -11.10
N ALA A 115 -5.18 9.19 -10.11
CA ALA A 115 -6.16 9.31 -9.04
C ALA A 115 -7.57 9.60 -9.59
N VAL A 116 -7.71 10.59 -10.49
CA VAL A 116 -9.02 10.91 -11.07
C VAL A 116 -9.54 9.78 -11.97
N ASN A 117 -8.67 9.09 -12.69
CA ASN A 117 -9.08 7.93 -13.50
C ASN A 117 -9.62 6.79 -12.63
N VAL A 118 -9.07 6.58 -11.43
CA VAL A 118 -9.64 5.62 -10.47
C VAL A 118 -11.06 6.02 -10.05
N LEU A 119 -11.30 7.31 -9.78
CA LEU A 119 -12.64 7.80 -9.46
C LEU A 119 -13.63 7.62 -10.61
N LEU A 120 -13.19 7.88 -11.84
CA LEU A 120 -14.03 7.88 -13.04
C LEU A 120 -14.30 6.46 -13.58
N ASP A 121 -13.25 5.66 -13.79
CA ASP A 121 -13.37 4.39 -14.51
C ASP A 121 -13.67 3.21 -13.55
N ASN A 122 -13.13 3.23 -12.33
CA ASN A 122 -13.27 2.13 -11.37
C ASN A 122 -14.38 2.37 -10.35
N ILE A 123 -14.34 3.50 -9.62
CA ILE A 123 -15.36 3.84 -8.61
C ILE A 123 -16.64 4.36 -9.26
N ARG A 124 -16.53 4.96 -10.47
CA ARG A 124 -17.63 5.58 -11.23
C ARG A 124 -18.37 6.65 -10.46
N SER A 125 -17.60 7.54 -9.82
CA SER A 125 -18.12 8.69 -9.11
C SER A 125 -17.63 9.99 -9.76
N ILE A 126 -18.43 10.49 -10.70
CA ILE A 126 -18.16 11.78 -11.37
C ILE A 126 -18.13 12.92 -10.36
N ASP A 127 -19.05 12.95 -9.39
CA ASP A 127 -19.11 14.01 -8.38
C ASP A 127 -17.80 14.11 -7.59
N ARG A 128 -17.26 12.96 -7.13
CA ARG A 128 -15.96 12.93 -6.44
C ARG A 128 -14.82 13.33 -7.37
N ALA A 129 -14.87 12.94 -8.65
CA ALA A 129 -13.85 13.31 -9.63
C ALA A 129 -13.85 14.81 -9.92
N VAL A 130 -15.03 15.44 -10.00
CA VAL A 130 -15.21 16.89 -10.14
C VAL A 130 -14.67 17.61 -8.90
N GLU A 131 -15.05 17.17 -7.69
CA GLU A 131 -14.51 17.73 -6.45
C GLU A 131 -12.99 17.63 -6.37
N PHE A 132 -12.43 16.49 -6.79
CA PHE A 132 -10.98 16.29 -6.83
C PHE A 132 -10.32 17.22 -7.85
N ALA A 133 -10.89 17.37 -9.05
CA ALA A 133 -10.39 18.30 -10.08
C ALA A 133 -10.42 19.76 -9.62
N PHE A 134 -11.46 20.18 -8.89
CA PHE A 134 -11.51 21.51 -8.26
C PHE A 134 -10.42 21.72 -7.21
N ARG A 135 -10.04 20.69 -6.47
CA ARG A 135 -8.99 20.80 -5.43
C ARG A 135 -7.58 20.82 -6.00
N VAL A 136 -7.35 20.06 -7.07
CA VAL A 136 -6.02 19.94 -7.69
C VAL A 136 -5.75 21.08 -8.68
N GLU A 137 -6.79 21.63 -9.30
CA GLU A 137 -6.71 22.76 -10.25
C GLU A 137 -5.78 22.49 -11.45
N GLU A 138 -5.66 21.24 -11.88
CA GLU A 138 -4.85 20.84 -13.05
C GLU A 138 -5.72 20.61 -14.29
N GLU A 139 -5.34 21.22 -15.41
CA GLU A 139 -6.03 21.05 -16.72
C GLU A 139 -6.09 19.59 -17.17
N ALA A 140 -5.03 18.82 -16.89
CA ALA A 140 -4.96 17.39 -17.24
C ALA A 140 -6.04 16.58 -16.52
N VAL A 141 -6.33 16.90 -15.26
CA VAL A 141 -7.36 16.24 -14.45
C VAL A 141 -8.75 16.61 -14.98
N TRP A 142 -8.99 17.90 -15.22
CA TRP A 142 -10.25 18.39 -15.81
C TRP A 142 -10.53 17.77 -17.18
N SER A 143 -9.49 17.58 -17.99
CA SER A 143 -9.60 16.92 -19.29
C SER A 143 -10.12 15.49 -19.17
N GLN A 144 -9.76 14.74 -18.10
CA GLN A 144 -10.30 13.39 -17.88
C GLN A 144 -11.76 13.43 -17.42
N VAL A 145 -12.09 14.34 -16.50
CA VAL A 145 -13.47 14.51 -16.00
C VAL A 145 -14.42 14.86 -17.14
N ALA A 146 -14.06 15.83 -17.98
CA ALA A 146 -14.87 16.24 -19.13
C ALA A 146 -15.09 15.07 -20.12
N LYS A 147 -14.03 14.30 -20.42
CA LYS A 147 -14.15 13.10 -21.25
C LYS A 147 -15.09 12.06 -20.65
N ALA A 148 -15.06 11.86 -19.33
CA ALA A 148 -15.94 10.92 -18.66
C ALA A 148 -17.41 11.40 -18.69
N GLN A 149 -17.68 12.68 -18.44
CA GLN A 149 -19.02 13.25 -18.53
C GLN A 149 -19.63 13.11 -19.93
N LEU A 150 -18.83 13.29 -20.99
CA LEU A 150 -19.27 13.08 -22.37
C LEU A 150 -19.53 11.62 -22.73
N ARG A 151 -18.96 10.65 -21.98
CA ARG A 151 -19.23 9.21 -22.19
C ARG A 151 -20.53 8.76 -21.50
N GLU A 152 -20.95 9.42 -20.43
CA GLU A 152 -22.17 9.08 -19.68
C GLU A 152 -23.42 9.85 -20.13
N GLY A 153 -23.26 10.98 -20.84
CA GLY A 153 -24.36 11.75 -21.45
C GLY A 153 -24.73 11.25 -22.84
#